data_AF-A0A9D1QJ01-F1
#
_entry.id   AF-A0A9D1QJ01-F1
#
_cell.length_a   1.000
_cell.length_b   1.000
_cell.length_c   1.000
_cell.angle_alpha   90.00
_cell.angle_beta   90.00
_cell.angle_gamma   90.00
#
_symmetry.space_group_name_H-M   'P 1'
#
loop_
_entity.id
_entity.type
_entity.pdbx_description
1 polymer ?
#
loop_
_entity_poly.entity_id
_entity_poly.type
_entity_poly.pdbx_seq_one_letter_code
_entity_poly.pdbx_strand_id
1 'polypeptide(L)'
;MKHKRHWYDYLWIVSVLYLIAGFFNILFAWLGLLCFFIPLLIAAISGSKAYCNRYCGRGQLFARLGGLGMSRRKDVPRFLKSPYFRYGFLIFFFAMFFLMLWNTYLVFAGAKDLSQVVTLLWTFQVPWHWAYHGTLFSQRVAQFAFGFYSVMLTSTVLGLVTMILFKPRSWCVYCPMGTMTQLICKARLVTSSQKEESHTDIMKM
;
A
#
# COMPACT_ATOMS: atom_id res chain seq x y z
N MET A 1 12.53 -9.58 31.04
CA MET A 1 12.33 -10.50 29.89
C MET A 1 13.03 -9.92 28.65
N LYS A 2 14.12 -10.55 28.16
CA LYS A 2 14.83 -10.13 26.93
C LYS A 2 13.92 -10.37 25.72
N HIS A 3 13.25 -9.31 25.24
CA HIS A 3 12.44 -9.37 24.04
C HIS A 3 13.39 -9.65 22.86
N LYS A 4 13.41 -10.89 22.35
CA LYS A 4 14.12 -11.22 21.10
C LYS A 4 13.47 -10.35 20.02
N ARG A 5 14.14 -9.27 19.60
CA ARG A 5 13.65 -8.43 18.51
C ARG A 5 13.77 -9.26 17.24
N HIS A 6 12.64 -9.59 16.63
CA HIS A 6 12.66 -10.36 15.39
C HIS A 6 13.14 -9.43 14.27
N TRP A 7 13.82 -9.96 13.25
CA TRP A 7 14.31 -9.15 12.10
C TRP A 7 13.20 -8.30 11.45
N TYR A 8 11.96 -8.80 11.50
CA TYR A 8 10.77 -8.12 11.00
C TYR A 8 10.32 -6.89 11.81
N ASP A 9 10.82 -6.67 13.03
CA ASP A 9 10.54 -5.48 13.85
C ASP A 9 11.27 -4.23 13.32
N TYR A 10 12.14 -4.37 12.31
CA TYR A 10 12.87 -3.28 11.67
C TYR A 10 12.28 -2.87 10.30
N LEU A 11 11.21 -3.53 9.84
CA LEU A 11 10.55 -3.21 8.55
C LEU A 11 9.96 -1.80 8.50
N TRP A 12 9.62 -1.22 9.65
CA TRP A 12 9.22 0.20 9.72
C TRP A 12 10.36 1.16 9.41
N ILE A 13 11.61 0.82 9.78
CA ILE A 13 12.80 1.64 9.46
C ILE A 13 13.03 1.64 7.96
N VAL A 14 12.96 0.46 7.33
CA VAL A 14 13.00 0.34 5.87
C VAL A 14 11.90 1.18 5.23
N SER A 15 10.71 1.21 5.86
CA SER A 15 9.58 2.00 5.35
C SER A 15 9.79 3.50 5.38
N VAL A 16 10.32 4.02 6.48
CA VAL A 16 10.68 5.43 6.62
C VAL A 16 11.84 5.78 5.70
N LEU A 17 12.85 4.91 5.65
CA LEU A 17 14.05 5.12 4.85
C LEU A 17 13.74 5.21 3.36
N TYR A 18 12.87 4.35 2.81
CA TYR A 18 12.50 4.49 1.40
C TYR A 18 11.62 5.72 1.12
N LEU A 19 10.75 6.14 2.05
CA LEU A 19 9.93 7.35 1.87
C LEU A 19 10.79 8.61 1.84
N ILE A 20 11.77 8.68 2.73
CA ILE A 20 12.77 9.74 2.78
C ILE A 20 13.68 9.66 1.55
N ALA A 21 14.15 8.47 1.17
CA ALA A 21 14.96 8.30 -0.03
C ALA A 21 14.19 8.72 -1.29
N GLY A 22 12.90 8.41 -1.40
CA GLY A 22 12.03 8.86 -2.49
C GLY A 22 11.78 10.37 -2.53
N PHE A 23 11.89 11.05 -1.37
CA PHE A 23 11.83 12.51 -1.28
C PHE A 23 13.04 13.16 -1.97
N PHE A 24 14.24 12.58 -1.78
CA PHE A 24 15.50 13.07 -2.35
C PHE A 24 15.77 12.56 -3.77
N ASN A 25 15.34 11.34 -4.09
CA ASN A 25 15.57 10.72 -5.39
C ASN A 25 14.39 9.83 -5.78
N ILE A 26 13.63 10.25 -6.79
CA ILE A 26 12.37 9.58 -7.17
C ILE A 26 12.56 8.13 -7.62
N LEU A 27 13.75 7.78 -8.13
CA LEU A 27 14.11 6.43 -8.56
C LEU A 27 13.95 5.37 -7.45
N PHE A 28 14.14 5.74 -6.18
CA PHE A 28 13.95 4.82 -5.06
C PHE A 28 12.49 4.42 -4.84
N ALA A 29 11.51 5.09 -5.45
CA ALA A 29 10.11 4.69 -5.40
C ALA A 29 9.88 3.26 -5.95
N TRP A 30 10.77 2.77 -6.83
CA TRP A 30 10.75 1.39 -7.33
C TRP A 30 10.98 0.34 -6.22
N LEU A 31 11.75 0.67 -5.18
CA LEU A 31 11.89 -0.22 -4.01
C LEU A 31 10.57 -0.33 -3.23
N GLY A 32 9.75 0.72 -3.25
CA GLY A 32 8.40 0.69 -2.68
C GLY A 32 7.47 -0.27 -3.43
N LEU A 33 7.69 -0.50 -4.72
CA LEU A 33 6.93 -1.45 -5.53
C LEU A 33 7.08 -2.88 -5.01
N LEU A 34 8.29 -3.26 -4.56
CA LEU A 34 8.53 -4.53 -3.89
C LEU A 34 7.66 -4.66 -2.62
N CYS A 35 7.54 -3.59 -1.83
CA CYS A 35 6.70 -3.58 -0.63
C CYS A 35 5.20 -3.76 -0.93
N PHE A 36 4.76 -3.46 -2.15
CA PHE A 36 3.39 -3.65 -2.62
C PHE A 36 3.17 -5.09 -3.12
N PHE A 37 4.12 -5.64 -3.89
CA PHE A 37 3.99 -7.00 -4.44
C PHE A 37 4.21 -8.11 -3.42
N ILE A 38 5.13 -7.95 -2.46
CA ILE A 38 5.39 -8.95 -1.42
C ILE A 38 4.10 -9.37 -0.66
N PRO A 39 3.26 -8.46 -0.12
CA PRO A 39 2.01 -8.84 0.52
C PRO A 39 1.06 -9.60 -0.40
N LEU A 40 0.97 -9.21 -1.68
CA LEU A 40 0.07 -9.83 -2.65
C LEU A 40 0.54 -11.24 -3.01
N LEU A 41 1.85 -11.43 -3.22
CA LEU A 41 2.44 -12.75 -3.46
C LEU A 41 2.26 -13.68 -2.26
N ILE A 42 2.50 -13.18 -1.04
CA ILE A 42 2.29 -13.99 0.17
C ILE A 42 0.81 -14.33 0.35
N ALA A 43 -0.11 -13.40 0.11
CA ALA A 43 -1.55 -13.70 0.16
C ALA A 43 -1.97 -14.69 -0.92
N ALA A 44 -1.38 -14.61 -2.12
CA ALA A 44 -1.65 -15.52 -3.23
C ALA A 44 -1.09 -16.93 -2.96
N ILE A 45 0.10 -17.06 -2.36
CA ILE A 45 0.76 -18.34 -2.12
C ILE A 45 0.29 -18.97 -0.80
N SER A 46 0.41 -18.24 0.31
CA SER A 46 0.15 -18.74 1.67
C SER A 46 -1.32 -18.63 2.07
N GLY A 47 -2.15 -17.86 1.36
CA GLY A 47 -3.57 -17.67 1.71
C GLY A 47 -3.78 -16.98 3.06
N SER A 48 -2.73 -16.41 3.66
CA SER A 48 -2.77 -15.88 5.03
C SER A 48 -2.61 -14.36 5.06
N LYS A 49 -3.35 -13.71 5.97
CA LYS A 49 -3.20 -12.27 6.28
C LYS A 49 -1.99 -11.97 7.17
N ALA A 50 -1.03 -12.89 7.26
CA ALA A 50 0.13 -12.77 8.15
C ALA A 50 0.94 -11.51 7.85
N TYR A 51 1.06 -11.13 6.57
CA TYR A 51 1.77 -9.92 6.18
C TYR A 51 1.09 -8.63 6.69
N CYS A 52 -0.20 -8.45 6.42
CA CYS A 52 -0.94 -7.28 6.86
C CYS A 52 -1.02 -7.17 8.40
N ASN A 53 -1.09 -8.29 9.10
CA ASN A 53 -1.20 -8.30 10.57
C ASN A 53 0.14 -8.16 11.31
N ARG A 54 1.23 -8.72 10.75
CA ARG A 54 2.51 -8.89 11.47
C ARG A 54 3.69 -8.18 10.80
N TYR A 55 3.72 -8.14 9.47
CA TYR A 55 4.89 -7.67 8.67
C TYR A 55 4.69 -6.32 7.98
N CYS A 56 3.51 -5.71 8.05
CA CYS A 56 3.25 -4.45 7.38
C CYS A 56 4.08 -3.32 8.00
N GLY A 57 5.18 -2.93 7.33
CA GLY A 57 6.14 -1.92 7.83
C GLY A 57 5.49 -0.59 8.18
N ARG A 58 4.54 -0.10 7.37
CA ARG A 58 3.74 1.11 7.70
C ARG A 58 2.81 0.92 8.89
N GLY A 59 2.23 -0.28 9.06
CA GLY A 59 1.36 -0.60 10.19
C GLY A 59 2.14 -0.66 11.51
N GLN A 60 3.37 -1.16 11.45
CA GLN A 60 4.34 -1.11 12.55
C GLN A 60 4.77 0.33 12.85
N LEU A 61 5.03 1.14 11.82
CA LEU A 61 5.35 2.56 11.96
C LEU A 61 4.25 3.31 12.72
N PHE A 62 2.99 3.20 12.28
CA PHE A 62 1.88 3.87 12.97
C PHE A 62 1.62 3.32 14.38
N ALA A 63 1.84 2.02 14.60
CA ALA A 63 1.76 1.42 15.93
C ALA A 63 2.82 1.99 16.90
N ARG A 64 4.06 2.21 16.43
CA ARG A 64 5.13 2.83 17.22
C ARG A 64 4.89 4.31 17.44
N LEU A 65 4.53 5.06 16.39
CA LEU A 65 4.24 6.49 16.48
C LEU A 65 3.05 6.80 17.40
N GLY A 66 1.98 6.00 17.36
CA GLY A 66 0.89 6.16 18.33
C GLY A 66 1.19 5.61 19.73
N GLY A 67 2.23 4.79 19.88
CA GLY A 67 2.77 4.40 21.18
C GLY A 67 3.50 5.55 21.88
N LEU A 68 4.07 6.49 21.12
CA LEU A 68 4.74 7.72 21.60
C LEU A 68 3.75 8.82 22.05
N GLY A 69 2.44 8.53 22.15
CA GLY A 69 1.44 9.47 22.68
C GLY A 69 0.80 10.41 21.65
N MET A 70 1.22 10.38 20.38
CA MET A 70 0.63 11.21 19.29
C MET A 70 -0.78 10.77 18.84
N SER A 71 -1.38 9.74 19.44
CA SER A 71 -2.67 9.19 19.03
C SER A 71 -3.71 9.36 20.13
N ARG A 72 -4.88 9.92 19.78
CA ARG A 72 -6.03 10.10 20.69
C ARG A 72 -6.67 8.78 21.19
N ARG A 73 -6.17 7.62 20.73
CA ARG A 73 -6.63 6.24 21.05
C ARG A 73 -8.15 6.00 20.92
N LYS A 74 -8.88 6.95 20.32
CA LYS A 74 -10.33 6.88 20.10
C LYS A 74 -10.65 5.80 19.07
N ASP A 75 -11.73 5.06 19.33
CA ASP A 75 -12.17 4.03 18.40
C ASP A 75 -12.55 4.60 17.04
N VAL A 76 -12.18 3.88 15.99
CA VAL A 76 -12.54 4.22 14.61
C VAL A 76 -14.06 4.17 14.45
N PRO A 77 -14.69 5.21 13.89
CA PRO A 77 -16.14 5.29 13.71
C PRO A 77 -16.66 4.11 12.88
N ARG A 78 -17.90 3.69 13.16
CA ARG A 78 -18.53 2.53 12.49
C ARG A 78 -18.58 2.68 10.96
N PHE A 79 -18.70 3.91 10.46
CA PHE A 79 -18.68 4.22 9.03
C PHE A 79 -17.40 3.72 8.32
N LEU A 80 -16.21 3.99 8.88
CA LEU A 80 -14.93 3.56 8.32
C LEU A 80 -14.71 2.04 8.39
N LYS A 81 -15.46 1.35 9.25
CA LYS A 81 -15.46 -0.11 9.36
C LYS A 81 -16.45 -0.77 8.39
N SER A 82 -17.38 0.00 7.82
CA SER A 82 -18.42 -0.54 6.95
C SER A 82 -17.81 -1.19 5.69
N PRO A 83 -18.40 -2.29 5.18
CA PRO A 83 -17.93 -2.90 3.94
C PRO A 83 -18.06 -1.91 2.77
N TYR A 84 -19.13 -1.12 2.71
CA TYR A 84 -19.35 -0.11 1.67
C TYR A 84 -18.18 0.88 1.58
N PHE A 85 -17.74 1.44 2.72
CA PHE A 85 -16.61 2.37 2.72
C PHE A 85 -15.30 1.69 2.30
N ARG A 86 -15.06 0.44 2.75
CA ARG A 86 -13.85 -0.31 2.37
C ARG A 86 -13.78 -0.59 0.87
N TYR A 87 -14.88 -1.06 0.27
CA TYR A 87 -14.94 -1.32 -1.17
C TYR A 87 -14.97 -0.03 -1.99
N GLY A 88 -15.67 1.02 -1.53
CA GLY A 88 -15.64 2.33 -2.16
C GLY A 88 -14.23 2.92 -2.20
N PHE A 89 -13.52 2.87 -1.07
CA PHE A 89 -12.12 3.33 -1.00
C PHE A 89 -11.18 2.46 -1.85
N LEU A 90 -11.43 1.15 -1.93
CA LEU A 90 -10.68 0.23 -2.79
C LEU A 90 -10.85 0.61 -4.27
N ILE A 91 -12.09 0.80 -4.73
CA ILE A 91 -12.41 1.18 -6.11
C ILE A 91 -11.79 2.54 -6.44
N PHE A 92 -11.92 3.52 -5.53
CA PHE A 92 -11.30 4.84 -5.67
C PHE A 92 -9.78 4.73 -5.85
N PHE A 93 -9.12 3.92 -5.01
CA PHE A 93 -7.68 3.70 -5.09
C PHE A 93 -7.28 3.00 -6.40
N PHE A 94 -8.05 2.03 -6.87
CA PHE A 94 -7.82 1.36 -8.16
C PHE A 94 -8.00 2.30 -9.33
N ALA A 95 -9.05 3.12 -9.35
CA ALA A 95 -9.26 4.11 -10.39
C ALA A 95 -8.05 5.07 -10.47
N MET A 96 -7.53 5.52 -9.33
CA MET A 96 -6.33 6.35 -9.27
C MET A 96 -5.07 5.62 -9.79
N PHE A 97 -4.90 4.34 -9.43
CA PHE A 97 -3.78 3.52 -9.90
C PHE A 97 -3.85 3.25 -11.41
N PHE A 98 -5.03 2.91 -11.95
CA PHE A 98 -5.23 2.71 -13.38
C PHE A 98 -5.06 4.00 -14.17
N LEU A 99 -5.53 5.13 -13.65
CA LEU A 99 -5.31 6.44 -14.26
C LEU A 99 -3.81 6.79 -14.32
N MET A 100 -3.04 6.42 -13.29
CA MET A 100 -1.59 6.57 -13.29
C MET A 100 -0.93 5.68 -14.35
N LEU A 101 -1.32 4.40 -14.43
CA LEU A 101 -0.83 3.47 -15.47
C LEU A 101 -1.17 3.97 -16.87
N TRP A 102 -2.38 4.51 -17.06
CA TRP A 102 -2.84 5.07 -18.32
C TRP A 102 -2.06 6.32 -18.72
N ASN A 103 -1.82 7.25 -17.80
CA ASN A 103 -0.98 8.42 -18.08
C ASN A 103 0.47 8.01 -18.35
N THR A 104 1.00 7.02 -17.62
CA THR A 104 2.32 6.46 -17.89
C THR A 104 2.37 5.86 -19.29
N TYR A 105 1.34 5.08 -19.68
CA TYR A 105 1.20 4.50 -21.00
C TYR A 105 1.08 5.55 -22.11
N LEU A 106 0.35 6.65 -21.89
CA LEU A 106 0.27 7.77 -22.84
C LEU A 106 1.62 8.46 -23.04
N VAL A 107 2.44 8.57 -21.99
CA VAL A 107 3.83 9.04 -22.09
C VAL A 107 4.70 8.01 -22.83
N PHE A 108 4.46 6.70 -22.63
CA PHE A 108 5.08 5.64 -23.45
C PHE A 108 4.71 5.73 -24.93
N ALA A 109 3.47 6.13 -25.25
CA ALA A 109 2.98 6.34 -26.61
C ALA A 109 3.42 7.68 -27.23
N GLY A 110 4.20 8.50 -26.52
CA GLY A 110 4.74 9.77 -27.01
C GLY A 110 3.74 10.94 -27.06
N ALA A 111 2.56 10.80 -26.43
CA ALA A 111 1.46 11.76 -26.56
C ALA A 111 1.45 12.88 -25.49
N LYS A 112 2.32 12.84 -24.48
CA LYS A 112 2.41 13.84 -23.41
C LYS A 112 3.85 14.05 -22.93
N ASP A 113 4.22 15.31 -22.71
CA ASP A 113 5.45 15.72 -22.01
C ASP A 113 5.40 15.39 -20.51
N LEU A 114 6.59 15.27 -19.89
CA LEU A 114 6.74 14.85 -18.49
C LEU A 114 5.97 15.76 -17.54
N SER A 115 4.99 15.18 -16.86
CA SER A 115 4.29 15.84 -15.76
C SER A 115 5.03 15.51 -14.47
N GLN A 116 6.00 16.36 -14.12
CA GLN A 116 6.83 16.28 -12.91
C GLN A 116 6.08 16.75 -11.65
N VAL A 117 4.83 16.31 -11.51
CA VAL A 117 3.89 16.79 -10.49
C VAL A 117 3.35 15.61 -9.69
N VAL A 118 3.52 15.67 -8.37
CA VAL A 118 3.01 14.68 -7.43
C VAL A 118 1.60 15.10 -7.03
N THR A 119 0.59 14.33 -7.44
CA THR A 119 -0.82 14.62 -7.18
C THR A 119 -1.30 13.96 -5.89
N LEU A 120 -1.23 14.67 -4.76
CA LEU A 120 -1.86 14.21 -3.52
C LEU A 120 -3.38 14.20 -3.68
N LEU A 121 -3.98 13.01 -3.53
CA LEU A 121 -5.44 12.84 -3.45
C LEU A 121 -6.19 13.59 -4.56
N TRP A 122 -5.60 13.57 -5.77
CA TRP A 122 -6.14 14.18 -7.00
C TRP A 122 -6.25 15.72 -7.02
N THR A 123 -6.13 16.40 -5.87
CA THR A 123 -6.46 17.82 -5.69
C THR A 123 -5.24 18.68 -5.36
N PHE A 124 -4.22 18.11 -4.73
CA PHE A 124 -3.02 18.84 -4.35
C PHE A 124 -1.86 18.48 -5.27
N GLN A 125 -1.63 19.34 -6.26
CA GLN A 125 -0.52 19.25 -7.21
C GLN A 125 0.74 19.83 -6.54
N VAL A 126 1.61 18.99 -5.99
CA VAL A 126 2.86 19.47 -5.38
C VAL A 126 3.99 19.41 -6.44
N PRO A 127 4.53 20.57 -6.86
CA PRO A 127 5.58 20.62 -7.88
C PRO A 127 6.90 20.11 -7.30
N TRP A 128 7.29 18.89 -7.69
CA TRP A 128 8.41 18.16 -7.07
C TRP A 128 9.68 18.22 -7.94
N HIS A 129 9.99 19.44 -8.37
CA HIS A 129 11.04 19.74 -9.35
C HIS A 129 12.46 19.43 -8.85
N TRP A 130 12.70 19.47 -7.53
CA TRP A 130 14.01 19.24 -6.93
C TRP A 130 14.44 17.76 -6.79
N ALA A 131 13.51 16.79 -6.85
CA ALA A 131 13.89 15.37 -6.64
C ALA A 131 14.37 14.66 -7.91
N TYR A 132 14.40 15.37 -9.05
CA TYR A 132 14.93 14.86 -10.31
C TYR A 132 16.21 15.61 -10.64
N HIS A 133 17.30 15.20 -9.99
CA HIS A 133 18.64 15.59 -10.40
C HIS A 133 19.00 14.75 -11.62
N GLY A 134 18.79 15.31 -12.82
CA GLY A 134 18.92 14.67 -14.13
C GLY A 134 19.80 13.42 -14.15
N THR A 135 19.16 12.26 -14.22
CA THR A 135 19.84 10.96 -14.29
C THR A 135 19.73 10.36 -15.69
N LEU A 136 20.74 9.56 -16.07
CA LEU A 136 20.89 8.76 -17.30
C LEU A 136 19.73 7.77 -17.64
N PHE A 137 18.70 7.66 -16.82
CA PHE A 137 17.58 6.73 -17.04
C PHE A 137 16.41 7.41 -17.75
N SER A 138 15.78 6.68 -18.68
CA SER A 138 14.70 7.20 -19.55
C SER A 138 13.62 7.94 -18.75
N GLN A 139 13.19 9.10 -19.26
CA GLN A 139 12.09 9.93 -18.75
C GLN A 139 10.81 9.14 -18.37
N ARG A 140 10.64 7.97 -18.99
CA ARG A 140 9.55 7.00 -18.80
C ARG A 140 9.53 6.40 -17.39
N VAL A 141 10.71 6.05 -16.86
CA VAL A 141 10.88 5.44 -15.53
C VAL A 141 10.58 6.45 -14.42
N ALA A 142 10.92 7.72 -14.67
CA ALA A 142 10.65 8.81 -13.74
C ALA A 142 9.14 9.07 -13.61
N GLN A 143 8.39 9.09 -14.71
CA GLN A 143 6.95 9.33 -14.68
C GLN A 143 6.18 8.28 -13.86
N PHE A 144 6.52 7.00 -14.02
CA PHE A 144 5.94 5.92 -13.21
C PHE A 144 6.28 6.09 -11.73
N ALA A 145 7.54 6.43 -11.44
CA ALA A 145 8.02 6.62 -10.07
C ALA A 145 7.31 7.80 -9.37
N PHE A 146 7.07 8.91 -10.06
CA PHE A 146 6.28 10.04 -9.55
C PHE A 146 4.84 9.64 -9.21
N GLY A 147 4.19 8.92 -10.12
CA GLY A 147 2.83 8.42 -9.90
C GLY A 147 2.73 7.48 -8.70
N PHE A 148 3.64 6.52 -8.62
CA PHE A 148 3.66 5.54 -7.53
C PHE A 148 4.01 6.18 -6.19
N TYR A 149 4.99 7.08 -6.16
CA TYR A 149 5.35 7.84 -4.97
C TYR A 149 4.18 8.69 -4.48
N SER A 150 3.42 9.33 -5.39
CA SER A 150 2.23 10.09 -5.04
C SER A 150 1.18 9.25 -4.30
N VAL A 151 0.92 8.05 -4.81
CA VAL A 151 -0.04 7.10 -4.22
C VAL A 151 0.43 6.69 -2.83
N MET A 152 1.72 6.35 -2.69
CA MET A 152 2.33 5.97 -1.41
C MET A 152 2.30 7.10 -0.39
N LEU A 153 2.69 8.30 -0.80
CA LEU A 153 2.71 9.50 0.03
C LEU A 153 1.30 9.86 0.51
N THR A 154 0.32 9.89 -0.41
CA THR A 154 -1.09 10.13 -0.08
C THR A 154 -1.61 9.13 0.95
N SER A 155 -1.29 7.84 0.78
CA SER A 155 -1.68 6.80 1.74
C SER A 155 -1.02 6.96 3.11
N THR A 156 0.21 7.50 3.14
CA THR A 156 0.97 7.75 4.37
C THR A 156 0.44 8.98 5.09
N VAL A 157 0.15 10.06 4.37
CA VAL A 157 -0.46 11.28 4.90
C VAL A 157 -1.84 10.98 5.49
N LEU A 158 -2.70 10.29 4.75
CA LEU A 158 -4.00 9.86 5.28
C LEU A 158 -3.86 8.91 6.48
N GLY A 159 -2.85 8.03 6.44
CA GLY A 159 -2.51 7.15 7.56
C GLY A 159 -2.11 7.94 8.82
N LEU A 160 -1.27 8.96 8.68
CA LEU A 160 -0.84 9.83 9.78
C LEU A 160 -2.01 10.65 10.33
N VAL A 161 -2.82 11.27 9.46
CA VAL A 161 -4.03 12.03 9.87
C VAL A 161 -4.97 11.13 10.67
N THR A 162 -5.26 9.93 10.17
CA THR A 162 -6.15 8.99 10.88
C THR A 162 -5.51 8.34 12.10
N MET A 163 -4.18 8.28 12.20
CA MET A 163 -3.45 7.87 13.39
C MET A 163 -3.56 8.91 14.51
N ILE A 164 -3.47 10.20 14.18
CA ILE A 164 -3.60 11.31 15.14
C ILE A 164 -5.03 11.36 15.70
N LEU A 165 -6.02 11.22 14.82
CA LEU A 165 -7.44 11.32 15.17
C LEU A 165 -7.99 10.08 15.90
N PHE A 166 -7.56 8.87 15.55
CA PHE A 166 -8.10 7.60 16.05
C PHE A 166 -6.99 6.70 16.61
N LYS A 167 -7.28 5.41 16.81
CA LYS A 167 -6.28 4.40 17.19
C LYS A 167 -5.14 4.28 16.15
N PRO A 168 -3.91 3.93 16.57
CA PRO A 168 -2.75 3.88 15.69
C PRO A 168 -2.82 2.91 14.51
N ARG A 169 -3.73 1.92 14.54
CA ARG A 169 -3.97 1.01 13.41
C ARG A 169 -5.27 1.31 12.66
N SER A 170 -5.83 2.51 12.80
CA SER A 170 -7.06 2.93 12.12
C SER A 170 -6.96 2.79 10.59
N TRP A 171 -5.83 3.21 10.01
CA TRP A 171 -5.54 3.08 8.58
C TRP A 171 -5.62 1.63 8.07
N CYS A 172 -5.17 0.66 8.88
CA CYS A 172 -5.18 -0.75 8.48
C CYS A 172 -6.59 -1.33 8.35
N VAL A 173 -7.62 -0.67 8.91
CA VAL A 173 -9.03 -1.12 8.88
C VAL A 173 -9.66 -0.98 7.51
N TYR A 174 -9.31 0.09 6.78
CA TYR A 174 -9.86 0.37 5.44
C TYR A 174 -8.78 0.43 4.36
N CYS A 175 -7.57 -0.03 4.68
CA CYS A 175 -6.49 -0.07 3.71
C CYS A 175 -6.88 -0.91 2.48
N PRO A 176 -6.65 -0.40 1.26
CA PRO A 176 -6.98 -1.10 0.03
C PRO A 176 -6.23 -2.43 -0.08
N MET A 177 -4.95 -2.48 0.32
CA MET A 177 -4.16 -3.72 0.37
C MET A 177 -4.70 -4.74 1.37
N GLY A 178 -5.16 -4.29 2.54
CA GLY A 178 -5.79 -5.19 3.52
C GLY A 178 -7.08 -5.81 2.97
N THR A 179 -7.88 -5.00 2.27
CA THR A 179 -9.13 -5.43 1.65
C THR A 179 -8.88 -6.36 0.45
N MET A 180 -7.89 -6.06 -0.39
CA MET A 180 -7.45 -6.91 -1.50
C MET A 180 -6.95 -8.27 -1.03
N THR A 181 -5.99 -8.29 -0.09
CA THR A 181 -5.46 -9.55 0.43
C THR A 181 -6.55 -10.37 1.12
N GLN A 182 -7.53 -9.73 1.78
CA GLN A 182 -8.70 -10.41 2.31
C GLN A 182 -9.57 -11.07 1.23
N LEU A 183 -9.78 -10.41 0.08
CA LEU A 183 -10.51 -10.97 -1.05
C LEU A 183 -9.79 -12.18 -1.63
N ILE A 184 -8.47 -12.07 -1.84
CA ILE A 184 -7.63 -13.16 -2.38
C ILE A 184 -7.68 -14.38 -1.44
N CYS A 185 -7.51 -14.16 -0.13
CA CYS A 185 -7.62 -15.23 0.86
C CYS A 185 -9.00 -15.91 0.83
N LYS A 186 -10.09 -15.13 0.76
CA LYS A 186 -11.45 -15.69 0.68
C LYS A 186 -11.67 -16.49 -0.61
N ALA A 187 -11.25 -15.97 -1.75
CA ALA A 187 -11.36 -16.67 -3.03
C ALA A 187 -10.61 -18.00 -3.00
N ARG A 188 -9.40 -18.03 -2.42
CA ARG A 188 -8.61 -19.25 -2.25
C ARG A 188 -9.30 -20.29 -1.35
N LEU A 189 -9.92 -19.86 -0.24
CA LEU A 189 -10.68 -20.77 0.63
C LEU A 189 -11.83 -21.44 -0.13
N VAL A 190 -12.55 -20.68 -0.98
CA VAL A 190 -13.61 -21.24 -1.83
C VAL A 190 -13.04 -22.25 -2.82
N THR A 191 -11.94 -21.91 -3.52
CA THR A 191 -11.28 -22.84 -4.46
C THR A 191 -10.73 -24.09 -3.78
N SER A 192 -10.20 -23.98 -2.56
CA SER A 192 -9.72 -25.11 -1.76
C SER A 192 -10.86 -26.02 -1.32
N SER A 193 -11.96 -25.47 -0.80
CA SER A 193 -13.14 -26.27 -0.42
C SER A 193 -13.73 -27.01 -1.62
N GLN A 194 -13.82 -26.38 -2.80
CA GLN A 194 -14.30 -27.05 -4.01
C GLN A 194 -13.38 -28.19 -4.48
N LYS A 195 -12.07 -28.05 -4.29
CA LYS A 195 -11.11 -29.11 -4.63
C LYS A 195 -11.21 -30.31 -3.68
N GLU A 196 -11.54 -30.05 -2.42
CA GLU A 196 -11.70 -31.06 -1.37
C GLU A 196 -13.04 -31.82 -1.51
N GLU A 197 -14.12 -31.12 -1.87
CA GLU A 197 -15.42 -31.71 -2.25
C GLU A 197 -15.27 -32.61 -3.48
N SER A 198 -14.64 -32.10 -4.56
CA SER A 198 -14.42 -32.87 -5.79
C SER A 198 -13.53 -34.11 -5.59
N HIS A 199 -12.53 -34.05 -4.71
CA HIS A 199 -11.67 -35.20 -4.40
C HIS A 199 -12.38 -36.24 -3.51
N THR A 200 -13.30 -35.81 -2.64
CA THR A 200 -14.09 -36.70 -1.78
C THR A 200 -15.14 -37.45 -2.60
N ASP A 201 -15.71 -36.83 -3.63
CA ASP A 201 -16.69 -37.47 -4.52
C ASP A 201 -16.04 -38.49 -5.47
N ILE A 202 -14.81 -38.25 -5.94
CA ILE A 202 -14.05 -39.23 -6.75
C ILE A 202 -13.65 -40.46 -5.93
N MET A 203 -13.39 -40.32 -4.63
CA MET A 203 -12.97 -41.43 -3.77
C MET A 203 -14.13 -42.28 -3.23
N LYS A 204 -15.38 -41.90 -3.54
CA LYS A 204 -16.61 -42.64 -3.20
C LYS A 204 -17.22 -43.42 -4.37
N MET A 205 -16.64 -43.32 -5.57
CA MET A 205 -16.91 -44.19 -6.73
C MET A 205 -15.94 -45.36 -6.76
#